data_AF-A0A1Y3BQP9-F1
#
_entry.id   AF-A0A1Y3BQP9-F1
#
_cell.length_a   1.000
_cell.length_b   1.000
_cell.length_c   1.000
_cell.angle_alpha   90.00
_cell.angle_beta   90.00
_cell.angle_gamma   90.00
#
_symmetry.space_group_name_H-M   'P 1'
#
loop_
_entity.id
_entity.type
_entity.pdbx_description
1 polymer ?
#
loop_
_entity_poly.entity_id
_entity_poly.type
_entity_poly.pdbx_seq_one_letter_code
_entity_poly.pdbx_strand_id
1 'polypeptide(L)'
;MLLIRSVKPLLQSRNSGVVLAVIQLYLSVAPHFEITASLVRPLIRLLHSHYEIQIIILKNIVTLTSAEFNQKWLEDNGLLPNNKSTESPLLLSTDNQQQQQTTNGDIGKHDSNDDDSESDNGDEDESNNNDQTPMIRTIKSLFEPYLKSFFVKANDSTQIKILKLEILTNLSNTGNYISLILREFQAYIMNYQDDLEFMSATIESIGQCASRIKEIAPVCLNGLVSLLSNRNETIVAQSIVVIRTQIINKDQSIISMIVKQIVRLMGKISTPQARATIIWIVAEFCHRNRHARRLAPNVLLQIAKSFCHEHDLVKLQALNLAAKLSITMIDDNPDGDGGDNLETLNIDRERLRSLISYIFNLAKYDLNYDVRDRGRFLKHLINDPKLARRILLMPKQQPN
;
A
#
# COMPACT_ATOMS: atom_id res chain seq x y z
N MET A 1 15.24 27.36 29.12
CA MET A 1 16.14 28.09 28.19
C MET A 1 17.61 28.09 28.60
N LEU A 2 17.98 28.41 29.85
CA LEU A 2 19.38 28.45 30.31
C LEU A 2 20.09 27.08 30.20
N LEU A 3 19.39 26.00 30.58
CA LEU A 3 19.87 24.62 30.44
C LEU A 3 20.22 24.28 28.98
N ILE A 4 19.29 24.52 28.05
CA ILE A 4 19.49 24.24 26.61
C ILE A 4 20.70 25.01 26.06
N ARG A 5 20.84 26.28 26.43
CA ARG A 5 21.95 27.13 25.97
C ARG A 5 23.31 26.67 26.53
N SER A 6 23.34 26.16 27.76
CA SER A 6 24.55 25.63 28.41
C SER A 6 24.98 24.25 27.88
N VAL A 7 24.02 23.45 27.43
CA VAL A 7 24.25 22.07 26.97
C VAL A 7 24.61 22.03 25.47
N LYS A 8 24.28 23.08 24.69
CA LYS A 8 24.60 23.17 23.26
C LYS A 8 26.08 22.86 22.89
N PRO A 9 27.10 23.33 23.61
CA PRO A 9 28.50 22.98 23.31
C PRO A 9 28.81 21.49 23.51
N LEU A 10 28.09 20.80 24.41
CA LEU A 10 28.29 19.37 24.69
C LEU A 10 27.92 18.48 23.49
N LEU A 11 27.10 18.98 22.56
CA LEU A 11 26.84 18.33 21.27
C LEU A 11 28.11 18.18 20.41
N GLN A 12 29.13 19.00 20.64
CA GLN A 12 30.42 18.90 19.95
C GLN A 12 31.40 17.94 20.63
N SER A 13 31.07 17.42 21.82
CA SER A 13 31.95 16.52 22.56
C SER A 13 32.32 15.27 21.75
N ARG A 14 33.49 14.69 22.08
CA ARG A 14 34.00 13.45 21.45
C ARG A 14 33.36 12.20 22.03
N ASN A 15 32.69 12.30 23.19
CA ASN A 15 32.03 11.19 23.84
C ASN A 15 30.62 11.03 23.28
N SER A 16 30.37 9.93 22.56
CA SER A 16 29.08 9.60 21.96
C SER A 16 27.95 9.48 22.99
N GLY A 17 28.24 8.99 24.20
CA GLY A 17 27.27 8.88 25.29
C GLY A 17 26.81 10.26 25.77
N VAL A 18 27.72 11.22 25.90
CA VAL A 18 27.38 12.61 26.28
C VAL A 18 26.53 13.24 25.18
N VAL A 19 26.91 13.08 23.91
CA VAL A 19 26.13 13.61 22.78
C VAL A 19 24.73 12.99 22.73
N LEU A 20 24.58 11.68 22.97
CA LEU A 20 23.28 11.01 23.00
C LEU A 20 22.40 11.46 24.17
N ALA A 21 22.95 11.57 25.38
CA ALA A 21 22.22 12.07 26.53
C ALA A 21 21.74 13.51 26.31
N VAL A 22 22.59 14.33 25.69
CA VAL A 22 22.22 15.69 25.29
C VAL A 22 21.10 15.66 24.25
N ILE A 23 21.18 14.82 23.22
CA ILE A 23 20.14 14.68 22.19
C ILE A 23 18.79 14.29 22.81
N GLN A 24 18.79 13.31 23.72
CA GLN A 24 17.59 12.87 24.43
C GLN A 24 17.00 13.99 25.32
N LEU A 25 17.85 14.74 26.01
CA LEU A 25 17.44 15.92 26.77
C LEU A 25 16.79 16.97 25.86
N TYR A 26 17.41 17.27 24.71
CA TYR A 26 16.87 18.20 23.72
C TYR A 26 15.51 17.73 23.19
N LEU A 27 15.34 16.43 22.92
CA LEU A 27 14.06 15.87 22.47
C LEU A 27 12.96 15.98 23.52
N SER A 28 13.30 15.90 24.81
CA SER A 28 12.33 15.98 25.91
C SER A 28 12.00 17.40 26.38
N VAL A 29 12.88 18.40 26.17
CA VAL A 29 12.78 19.72 26.80
C VAL A 29 12.76 20.89 25.81
N ALA A 30 13.27 20.74 24.59
CA ALA A 30 13.49 21.90 23.71
C ALA A 30 12.25 22.29 22.87
N PRO A 31 12.02 23.59 22.62
CA PRO A 31 10.96 24.07 21.72
C PRO A 31 11.33 23.86 20.23
N HIS A 32 10.29 23.74 19.38
CA HIS A 32 10.36 23.33 17.96
C HIS A 32 11.46 23.97 17.11
N PHE A 33 11.79 25.25 17.34
CA PHE A 33 12.74 26.00 16.52
C PHE A 33 14.22 25.62 16.75
N GLU A 34 14.60 25.17 17.96
CA GLU A 34 16.01 24.86 18.27
C GLU A 34 16.39 23.40 18.02
N ILE A 35 15.42 22.49 18.12
CA ILE A 35 15.55 21.06 17.83
C ILE A 35 15.98 20.86 16.37
N THR A 36 15.41 21.65 15.46
CA THR A 36 15.46 21.39 14.02
C THR A 36 16.84 21.61 13.39
N ALA A 37 17.66 22.54 13.88
CA ALA A 37 18.98 22.83 13.29
C ALA A 37 20.17 22.18 14.02
N SER A 38 20.05 21.90 15.33
CA SER A 38 21.21 21.55 16.16
C SER A 38 21.45 20.03 16.30
N LEU A 39 20.42 19.19 16.11
CA LEU A 39 20.50 17.76 16.42
C LEU A 39 21.08 16.90 15.29
N VAL A 40 20.83 17.28 14.04
CA VAL A 40 21.15 16.42 12.88
C VAL A 40 22.66 16.33 12.61
N ARG A 41 23.38 17.44 12.70
CA ARG A 41 24.84 17.48 12.43
C ARG A 41 25.65 16.62 13.42
N PRO A 42 25.40 16.69 14.74
CA PRO A 42 26.06 15.79 15.70
C PRO A 42 25.77 14.31 15.44
N LEU A 43 24.53 13.95 15.12
CA LEU A 43 24.14 12.56 14.82
C LEU A 43 24.89 12.01 13.59
N ILE A 44 24.97 12.77 12.50
CA ILE A 44 25.66 12.35 11.27
C ILE A 44 27.17 12.25 11.47
N ARG A 45 27.73 13.13 12.30
CA ARG A 45 29.15 13.03 12.68
C ARG A 45 29.44 11.72 13.40
N LEU A 46 28.57 11.32 14.33
CA LEU A 46 28.73 10.06 15.07
C LEU A 46 28.49 8.82 14.19
N LEU A 47 27.80 8.94 13.05
CA LEU A 47 27.60 7.85 12.10
C LEU A 47 28.92 7.29 11.53
N HIS A 48 29.99 8.09 11.51
CA HIS A 48 31.31 7.70 11.02
C HIS A 48 32.25 7.16 12.13
N SER A 49 31.72 6.92 13.33
CA SER A 49 32.49 6.41 14.48
C SER A 49 32.58 4.87 14.46
N HIS A 50 32.99 4.25 15.58
CA HIS A 50 33.05 2.80 15.72
C HIS A 50 31.69 2.11 15.49
N TYR A 51 31.72 0.84 15.08
CA TYR A 51 30.55 0.06 14.67
C TYR A 51 29.43 0.04 15.73
N GLU A 52 29.76 -0.11 17.02
CA GLU A 52 28.78 -0.16 18.12
C GLU A 52 28.02 1.17 18.26
N ILE A 53 28.76 2.27 18.21
CA ILE A 53 28.20 3.61 18.27
C ILE A 53 27.31 3.84 17.05
N GLN A 54 27.78 3.47 15.87
CA GLN A 54 27.03 3.61 14.63
C GLN A 54 25.67 2.90 14.69
N ILE A 55 25.61 1.67 15.23
CA ILE A 55 24.36 0.92 15.39
C ILE A 55 23.40 1.63 16.34
N ILE A 56 23.88 2.10 17.49
CA ILE A 56 23.05 2.81 18.48
C ILE A 56 22.50 4.10 17.87
N ILE A 57 23.35 4.87 17.18
CA ILE A 57 22.95 6.11 16.50
C ILE A 57 21.90 5.83 15.43
N LEU A 58 22.13 4.82 14.57
CA LEU A 58 21.18 4.45 13.53
C LEU A 58 19.82 4.04 14.11
N LYS A 59 19.81 3.22 15.18
CA LYS A 59 18.57 2.87 15.89
C LYS A 59 17.84 4.10 16.42
N ASN A 60 18.55 5.03 17.04
CA ASN A 60 17.95 6.28 17.51
C ASN A 60 17.39 7.12 16.34
N ILE A 61 18.09 7.21 15.21
CA ILE A 61 17.58 7.91 14.02
C ILE A 61 16.34 7.20 13.46
N VAL A 62 16.30 5.88 13.42
CA VAL A 62 15.10 5.11 13.06
C VAL A 62 13.93 5.51 13.96
N THR A 63 14.11 5.50 15.27
CA THR A 63 13.06 5.91 16.22
C THR A 63 12.61 7.35 15.99
N LEU A 64 13.54 8.27 15.75
CA LEU A 64 13.22 9.68 15.46
C LEU A 64 12.49 9.89 14.13
N THR A 65 12.75 9.03 13.16
CA THR A 65 12.11 9.08 11.83
C THR A 65 10.83 8.26 11.76
N SER A 66 10.49 7.48 12.78
CA SER A 66 9.27 6.66 12.81
C SER A 66 8.02 7.53 12.80
N ALA A 67 6.95 7.04 12.17
CA ALA A 67 5.68 7.78 12.11
C ALA A 67 5.04 7.92 13.50
N GLU A 68 5.10 6.87 14.31
CA GLU A 68 4.53 6.84 15.68
C GLU A 68 5.21 7.85 16.60
N PHE A 69 6.54 7.94 16.55
CA PHE A 69 7.26 8.92 17.33
C PHE A 69 6.92 10.33 16.87
N ASN A 70 6.90 10.58 15.57
CA ASN A 70 6.53 11.91 15.06
C ASN A 70 5.10 12.28 15.43
N GLN A 71 4.14 11.34 15.36
CA GLN A 71 2.76 11.60 15.75
C GLN A 71 2.66 11.89 17.26
N LYS A 72 3.20 11.02 18.11
CA LYS A 72 3.22 11.23 19.56
C LYS A 72 3.94 12.53 19.94
N TRP A 73 5.06 12.82 19.28
CA TRP A 73 5.80 14.06 19.49
C TRP A 73 4.98 15.28 19.04
N LEU A 74 4.19 15.18 17.96
CA LEU A 74 3.27 16.25 17.55
C LEU A 74 2.09 16.42 18.54
N GLU A 75 1.58 15.33 19.10
CA GLU A 75 0.52 15.33 20.13
C GLU A 75 1.02 15.95 21.44
N ASP A 76 2.18 15.51 21.94
CA ASP A 76 2.80 15.99 23.18
C ASP A 76 3.15 17.48 23.12
N ASN A 77 3.35 18.02 21.91
CA ASN A 77 3.63 19.44 21.68
C ASN A 77 2.41 20.26 21.21
N GLY A 78 1.21 19.68 21.19
CA GLY A 78 -0.04 20.39 20.93
C GLY A 78 -0.25 20.87 19.49
N LEU A 79 0.42 20.25 18.51
CA LEU A 79 0.34 20.62 17.09
C LEU A 79 -0.69 19.81 16.28
N LEU A 80 -1.36 18.83 16.91
CA LEU A 80 -2.51 18.12 16.35
C LEU A 80 -3.80 18.62 17.00
N PRO A 81 -4.88 18.90 16.25
CA PRO A 81 -6.16 19.28 16.85
C PRO A 81 -6.68 18.10 17.70
N ASN A 82 -6.80 18.34 19.01
CA ASN A 82 -7.31 17.37 19.98
C ASN A 82 -8.71 16.87 19.57
N ASN A 83 -8.81 15.64 19.07
CA ASN A 83 -10.07 14.92 19.03
C ASN A 83 -10.28 14.27 20.41
N LYS A 84 -10.53 15.09 21.43
CA LYS A 84 -11.05 14.65 22.74
C LYS A 84 -12.45 15.24 22.93
N SER A 85 -13.42 14.60 22.30
CA SER A 85 -14.80 14.55 22.78
C SER A 85 -15.19 13.09 22.66
N THR A 86 -15.08 12.28 23.71
CA THR A 86 -16.18 12.04 24.65
C THR A 86 -15.64 11.13 25.75
N GLU A 87 -15.83 11.52 27.01
CA GLU A 87 -16.26 10.65 28.12
C GLU A 87 -16.06 11.40 29.44
N SER A 88 -17.12 12.04 29.91
CA SER A 88 -17.39 12.23 31.33
C SER A 88 -18.88 12.00 31.58
N PRO A 89 -19.27 11.42 32.73
CA PRO A 89 -20.58 10.81 32.93
C PRO A 89 -21.68 11.83 33.28
N LEU A 90 -22.90 11.45 32.95
CA LEU A 90 -24.18 12.08 33.25
C LEU A 90 -24.28 12.60 34.71
N LEU A 91 -24.65 13.87 34.85
CA LEU A 91 -25.47 14.32 35.97
C LEU A 91 -26.74 15.01 35.46
N LEU A 92 -27.83 14.52 36.02
CA LEU A 92 -29.22 14.83 35.80
C LEU A 92 -29.58 16.17 36.46
N SER A 93 -30.17 17.10 35.71
CA SER A 93 -31.19 18.00 36.22
C SER A 93 -31.93 18.69 35.08
N THR A 94 -33.22 18.39 35.05
CA THR A 94 -34.38 19.06 34.42
C THR A 94 -34.29 20.58 34.33
N ASP A 95 -34.71 21.19 33.21
CA ASP A 95 -36.05 21.79 33.08
C ASP A 95 -36.32 22.47 31.71
N ASN A 96 -37.50 22.13 31.18
CA ASN A 96 -38.48 22.93 30.42
C ASN A 96 -38.17 23.65 29.09
N GLN A 97 -38.78 23.06 28.04
CA GLN A 97 -39.77 23.66 27.12
C GLN A 97 -39.54 25.10 26.58
N GLN A 98 -39.32 25.22 25.26
CA GLN A 98 -40.35 25.70 24.31
C GLN A 98 -39.88 25.70 22.84
N GLN A 99 -40.71 25.04 22.01
CA GLN A 99 -41.11 25.34 20.63
C GLN A 99 -40.13 25.18 19.44
N GLN A 100 -40.30 24.01 18.81
CA GLN A 100 -40.21 23.65 17.38
C GLN A 100 -40.89 24.67 16.45
N GLN A 101 -40.24 25.01 15.31
CA GLN A 101 -40.57 24.59 13.92
C GLN A 101 -41.96 25.04 13.40
N THR A 102 -42.24 25.40 12.15
CA THR A 102 -41.57 25.53 10.83
C THR A 102 -42.66 25.99 9.84
N THR A 103 -42.23 26.62 8.74
CA THR A 103 -42.74 26.46 7.34
C THR A 103 -44.15 26.92 6.88
N ASN A 104 -44.09 27.82 5.89
CA ASN A 104 -44.58 27.77 4.50
C ASN A 104 -46.08 27.91 4.11
N GLY A 105 -46.24 28.64 2.99
CA GLY A 105 -47.39 28.74 2.09
C GLY A 105 -47.70 30.23 1.81
N ASP A 106 -47.87 30.76 0.61
CA ASP A 106 -48.16 30.14 -0.69
C ASP A 106 -48.20 31.23 -1.80
N ILE A 107 -48.06 30.79 -3.06
CA ILE A 107 -48.62 31.35 -4.32
C ILE A 107 -48.21 32.76 -4.82
N GLY A 108 -47.80 32.82 -6.09
CA GLY A 108 -48.17 33.96 -6.96
C GLY A 108 -47.22 34.30 -8.10
N LYS A 109 -47.62 33.94 -9.33
CA LYS A 109 -47.04 34.33 -10.63
C LYS A 109 -46.98 35.86 -10.82
N HIS A 110 -45.96 36.38 -11.51
CA HIS A 110 -46.17 37.16 -12.74
C HIS A 110 -44.86 37.45 -13.49
N ASP A 111 -45.06 37.66 -14.78
CA ASP A 111 -44.13 37.75 -15.90
C ASP A 111 -43.20 38.97 -15.93
N SER A 112 -42.11 38.75 -16.68
CA SER A 112 -41.52 39.66 -17.70
C SER A 112 -41.10 41.06 -17.27
N ASN A 113 -39.79 41.35 -17.34
CA ASN A 113 -39.21 42.16 -18.44
C ASN A 113 -37.74 42.56 -18.18
N ASP A 114 -37.02 42.62 -19.31
CA ASP A 114 -35.98 43.59 -19.71
C ASP A 114 -34.59 43.57 -19.04
N ASP A 115 -33.63 43.02 -19.81
CA ASP A 115 -32.49 43.69 -20.46
C ASP A 115 -31.64 44.75 -19.71
N ASP A 116 -30.34 44.66 -20.04
CA ASP A 116 -29.27 45.66 -19.94
C ASP A 116 -28.79 46.01 -18.52
N SER A 117 -27.52 45.87 -18.14
CA SER A 117 -26.36 46.47 -18.80
C SER A 117 -25.09 46.18 -17.97
N GLU A 118 -24.00 45.98 -18.70
CA GLU A 118 -22.65 46.51 -18.46
C GLU A 118 -22.04 46.46 -17.05
N SER A 119 -21.13 45.48 -16.90
CA SER A 119 -19.96 45.55 -16.06
C SER A 119 -18.95 46.55 -16.63
N ASP A 120 -18.53 47.54 -15.84
CA ASP A 120 -17.18 48.12 -15.98
C ASP A 120 -16.68 48.79 -14.68
N ASN A 121 -15.41 48.49 -14.37
CA ASN A 121 -14.46 49.16 -13.45
C ASN A 121 -14.85 49.36 -11.97
N GLY A 122 -14.00 49.12 -10.98
CA GLY A 122 -12.54 49.05 -10.93
C GLY A 122 -12.11 49.47 -9.51
N ASP A 123 -10.86 49.20 -9.18
CA ASP A 123 -10.09 49.71 -8.04
C ASP A 123 -10.27 48.97 -6.70
N GLU A 124 -9.42 47.97 -6.42
CA GLU A 124 -8.05 48.11 -5.89
C GLU A 124 -8.05 48.49 -4.40
N ASP A 125 -7.79 47.49 -3.55
CA ASP A 125 -6.97 47.69 -2.35
C ASP A 125 -6.33 46.35 -1.96
N GLU A 126 -5.13 46.13 -2.52
CA GLU A 126 -4.17 45.13 -2.05
C GLU A 126 -3.68 45.48 -0.64
N SER A 127 -4.13 44.71 0.35
CA SER A 127 -3.47 44.63 1.66
C SER A 127 -3.01 43.19 1.93
N ASN A 128 -1.93 42.82 1.23
CA ASN A 128 -0.72 42.21 1.77
C ASN A 128 -0.86 41.41 3.09
N ASN A 129 -1.44 40.21 3.04
CA ASN A 129 -1.31 39.21 4.11
C ASN A 129 -0.19 38.22 3.76
N ASN A 130 1.04 38.60 4.10
CA ASN A 130 2.14 37.66 4.30
C ASN A 130 1.92 36.87 5.59
N ASP A 131 0.90 36.00 5.61
CA ASP A 131 0.79 34.93 6.60
C ASP A 131 1.76 33.82 6.22
N GLN A 132 3.04 34.03 6.53
CA GLN A 132 3.98 32.93 6.70
C GLN A 132 3.55 32.12 7.93
N THR A 133 2.59 31.23 7.72
CA THR A 133 2.32 30.13 8.65
C THR A 133 3.64 29.38 8.84
N PRO A 134 4.16 29.22 10.06
CA PRO A 134 5.44 28.56 10.26
C PRO A 134 5.28 27.11 9.81
N MET A 135 5.89 26.76 8.67
CA MET A 135 6.01 25.39 8.19
C MET A 135 6.47 24.51 9.35
N ILE A 136 5.58 23.67 9.87
CA ILE A 136 5.89 22.69 10.92
C ILE A 136 6.88 21.69 10.30
N ARG A 137 8.17 21.98 10.41
CA ARG A 137 9.24 21.08 9.97
C ARG A 137 9.23 19.86 10.89
N THR A 138 8.62 18.78 10.41
CA THR A 138 8.63 17.48 11.09
C THR A 138 10.09 17.01 11.23
N ILE A 139 10.43 16.25 12.27
CA ILE A 139 11.81 15.75 12.49
C ILE A 139 12.35 15.01 11.25
N LYS A 140 11.45 14.37 10.50
CA LYS A 140 11.73 13.74 9.18
C LYS A 140 12.40 14.69 8.18
N SER A 141 11.89 15.91 8.01
CA SER A 141 12.39 16.84 6.99
C SER A 141 13.80 17.37 7.29
N LEU A 142 14.32 17.12 8.49
CA LEU A 142 15.65 17.58 8.90
C LEU A 142 16.77 16.67 8.39
N PHE A 143 16.45 15.40 8.12
CA PHE A 143 17.42 14.42 7.64
C PHE A 143 17.50 14.37 6.10
N GLU A 144 16.56 15.01 5.38
CA GLU A 144 16.55 15.08 3.91
C GLU A 144 17.87 15.60 3.29
N PRO A 145 18.50 16.69 3.78
CA PRO A 145 19.73 17.19 3.17
C PRO A 145 20.90 16.20 3.24
N TYR A 146 20.80 15.22 4.15
CA TYR A 146 21.83 14.25 4.45
C TYR A 146 21.51 12.84 3.94
N LEU A 147 20.51 12.69 3.07
CA LEU A 147 20.05 11.41 2.53
C LEU A 147 21.21 10.52 2.02
N LYS A 148 22.17 11.10 1.30
CA LYS A 148 23.33 10.39 0.73
C LYS A 148 24.21 9.70 1.78
N SER A 149 24.21 10.17 3.03
CA SER A 149 24.97 9.56 4.12
C SER A 149 24.37 8.24 4.61
N PHE A 150 23.09 8.02 4.34
CA PHE A 150 22.36 6.81 4.71
C PHE A 150 22.38 5.73 3.62
N PHE A 151 23.01 5.98 2.47
CA PHE A 151 23.18 4.92 1.47
C PHE A 151 24.05 3.79 1.98
N VAL A 152 23.66 2.58 1.58
CA VAL A 152 24.31 1.33 1.99
C VAL A 152 25.62 1.16 1.24
N LYS A 153 26.69 0.88 1.97
CA LYS A 153 28.02 0.58 1.42
C LYS A 153 28.27 -0.93 1.45
N ALA A 154 29.09 -1.43 0.54
CA ALA A 154 29.38 -2.87 0.43
C ALA A 154 30.03 -3.45 1.70
N ASN A 155 30.79 -2.63 2.43
CA ASN A 155 31.50 -3.04 3.66
C ASN A 155 30.63 -2.99 4.93
N ASP A 156 29.36 -2.58 4.83
CA ASP A 156 28.46 -2.50 5.99
C ASP A 156 27.98 -3.91 6.39
N SER A 157 27.77 -4.14 7.69
CA SER A 157 27.14 -5.38 8.18
C SER A 157 25.64 -5.38 7.91
N THR A 158 25.02 -6.55 7.77
CA THR A 158 23.58 -6.71 7.46
C THR A 158 22.68 -5.88 8.37
N GLN A 159 22.96 -5.85 9.69
CA GLN A 159 22.21 -5.04 10.65
C GLN A 159 22.27 -3.53 10.33
N ILE A 160 23.45 -3.01 9.97
CA ILE A 160 23.61 -1.60 9.57
C ILE A 160 22.86 -1.33 8.27
N LYS A 161 22.90 -2.27 7.31
CA LYS A 161 22.17 -2.14 6.04
C LYS A 161 20.66 -2.05 6.27
N ILE A 162 20.10 -2.91 7.11
CA ILE A 162 18.66 -2.93 7.45
C ILE A 162 18.26 -1.62 8.13
N LEU A 163 19.02 -1.13 9.11
CA LEU A 163 18.71 0.14 9.78
C LEU A 163 18.77 1.33 8.81
N LYS A 164 19.78 1.38 7.93
CA LYS A 164 19.88 2.41 6.89
C LYS A 164 18.69 2.36 5.93
N LEU A 165 18.30 1.16 5.51
CA LEU A 165 17.15 0.93 4.65
C LEU A 165 15.84 1.41 5.31
N GLU A 166 15.65 1.12 6.59
CA GLU A 166 14.47 1.57 7.35
C GLU A 166 14.40 3.10 7.43
N ILE A 167 15.53 3.76 7.70
CA ILE A 167 15.62 5.24 7.65
C ILE A 167 15.23 5.75 6.26
N LEU A 168 15.78 5.19 5.19
CA LEU A 168 15.44 5.58 3.81
C LEU A 168 13.95 5.39 3.50
N THR A 169 13.34 4.34 4.04
CA THR A 169 11.90 4.06 3.90
C THR A 169 11.04 5.06 4.66
N ASN A 170 11.48 5.49 5.84
CA ASN A 170 10.76 6.48 6.64
C ASN A 170 10.88 7.90 6.08
N LEU A 171 12.02 8.23 5.46
CA LEU A 171 12.26 9.51 4.78
C LEU A 171 11.61 9.60 3.39
N SER A 172 11.13 8.49 2.84
CA SER A 172 10.58 8.41 1.47
C SER A 172 9.33 9.29 1.24
N ASN A 173 8.65 9.71 2.31
CA ASN A 173 7.39 10.47 2.26
C ASN A 173 7.58 11.98 2.04
N THR A 174 8.79 12.50 2.19
CA THR A 174 9.02 13.94 2.25
C THR A 174 10.02 14.35 1.15
N GLY A 175 9.49 14.97 0.09
CA GLY A 175 10.28 15.60 -0.97
C GLY A 175 10.46 14.81 -2.27
N ASN A 176 11.15 15.44 -3.23
CA ASN A 176 11.36 14.95 -4.61
C ASN A 176 12.40 13.79 -4.73
N TYR A 177 12.89 13.24 -3.62
CA TYR A 177 13.99 12.26 -3.61
C TYR A 177 13.55 10.80 -3.80
N ILE A 178 12.24 10.54 -3.87
CA ILE A 178 11.68 9.20 -3.94
C ILE A 178 12.16 8.39 -5.15
N SER A 179 12.28 9.01 -6.32
CA SER A 179 12.80 8.35 -7.53
C SER A 179 14.26 7.92 -7.37
N LEU A 180 15.06 8.69 -6.63
CA LEU A 180 16.44 8.33 -6.30
C LEU A 180 16.48 7.14 -5.35
N ILE A 181 15.67 7.16 -4.28
CA ILE A 181 15.59 6.07 -3.30
C ILE A 181 15.16 4.76 -3.96
N LEU A 182 14.14 4.80 -4.84
CA LEU A 182 13.68 3.60 -5.54
C LEU A 182 14.73 3.03 -6.50
N ARG A 183 15.50 3.90 -7.17
CA ARG A 183 16.62 3.45 -8.01
C ARG A 183 17.71 2.77 -7.18
N GLU A 184 18.02 3.30 -6.00
CA GLU A 184 18.95 2.67 -5.05
C GLU A 184 18.41 1.33 -4.55
N PHE A 185 17.14 1.24 -4.16
CA PHE A 185 16.53 -0.03 -3.75
C PHE A 185 16.56 -1.09 -4.85
N GLN A 186 16.34 -0.69 -6.11
CA GLN A 186 16.52 -1.58 -7.25
C GLN A 186 17.98 -2.01 -7.42
N ALA A 187 18.94 -1.11 -7.26
CA ALA A 187 20.36 -1.45 -7.28
C ALA A 187 20.74 -2.40 -6.14
N TYR A 188 20.14 -2.26 -4.96
CA TYR A 188 20.37 -3.17 -3.83
C TYR A 188 19.90 -4.58 -4.16
N ILE A 189 18.74 -4.71 -4.82
CA ILE A 189 18.22 -6.00 -5.28
C ILE A 189 19.17 -6.69 -6.27
N MET A 190 19.81 -5.92 -7.14
CA MET A 190 20.72 -6.48 -8.15
C MET A 190 22.10 -6.83 -7.58
N ASN A 191 22.61 -6.03 -6.64
CA ASN A 191 23.99 -6.10 -6.18
C ASN A 191 24.22 -6.96 -4.94
N TYR A 192 23.20 -7.18 -4.08
CA TYR A 192 23.35 -7.89 -2.80
C TYR A 192 22.62 -9.24 -2.77
N GLN A 193 22.68 -10.01 -3.86
CA GLN A 193 21.97 -11.29 -3.97
C GLN A 193 22.37 -12.34 -2.91
N ASP A 194 23.56 -12.21 -2.31
CA ASP A 194 24.07 -13.11 -1.26
C ASP A 194 23.42 -12.87 0.12
N ASP A 195 22.89 -11.68 0.39
CA ASP A 195 22.32 -11.28 1.69
C ASP A 195 20.80 -11.32 1.65
N LEU A 196 20.23 -12.53 1.81
CA LEU A 196 18.79 -12.76 1.68
C LEU A 196 17.94 -11.95 2.68
N GLU A 197 18.46 -11.72 3.88
CA GLU A 197 17.76 -10.96 4.93
C GLU A 197 17.63 -9.49 4.52
N PHE A 198 18.73 -8.86 4.10
CA PHE A 198 18.72 -7.48 3.61
C PHE A 198 17.86 -7.31 2.34
N MET A 199 17.93 -8.29 1.43
CA MET A 199 17.12 -8.32 0.22
C MET A 199 15.62 -8.39 0.51
N SER A 200 15.23 -9.25 1.46
CA SER A 200 13.84 -9.39 1.89
C SER A 200 13.31 -8.10 2.49
N ALA A 201 14.10 -7.47 3.37
CA ALA A 201 13.77 -6.17 3.95
C ALA A 201 13.65 -5.09 2.86
N THR A 202 14.50 -5.09 1.83
CA THR A 202 14.45 -4.10 0.73
C THR A 202 13.15 -4.20 -0.07
N ILE A 203 12.70 -5.43 -0.36
CA ILE A 203 11.44 -5.68 -1.07
C ILE A 203 10.24 -5.25 -0.22
N GLU A 204 10.29 -5.51 1.09
CA GLU A 204 9.29 -5.05 2.04
C GLU A 204 9.21 -3.51 2.08
N SER A 205 10.36 -2.83 2.18
CA SER A 205 10.47 -1.38 2.13
C SER A 205 9.90 -0.77 0.86
N ILE A 206 10.14 -1.36 -0.33
CA ILE A 206 9.50 -0.94 -1.59
C ILE A 206 7.98 -1.06 -1.48
N GLY A 207 7.51 -2.15 -0.88
CA GLY A 207 6.11 -2.33 -0.52
C GLY A 207 5.60 -1.18 0.35
N GLN A 208 6.20 -0.96 1.51
CA GLN A 208 5.77 0.10 2.42
C GLN A 208 5.72 1.48 1.73
N CYS A 209 6.73 1.84 0.92
CA CYS A 209 6.74 3.05 0.11
C CYS A 209 5.51 3.14 -0.82
N ALA A 210 5.22 2.04 -1.53
CA ALA A 210 4.07 1.98 -2.42
C ALA A 210 2.73 2.05 -1.67
N SER A 211 2.65 1.59 -0.42
CA SER A 211 1.42 1.69 0.38
C SER A 211 1.17 3.10 0.91
N ARG A 212 2.26 3.81 1.26
CA ARG A 212 2.19 5.17 1.82
C ARG A 212 1.94 6.22 0.72
N ILE A 213 2.54 6.05 -0.46
CA ILE A 213 2.52 7.04 -1.55
C ILE A 213 1.78 6.46 -2.77
N LYS A 214 0.63 7.05 -3.12
CA LYS A 214 -0.26 6.53 -4.18
C LYS A 214 0.30 6.76 -5.57
N GLU A 215 0.98 7.88 -5.78
CA GLU A 215 1.50 8.33 -7.08
C GLU A 215 2.52 7.33 -7.65
N ILE A 216 3.25 6.64 -6.78
CA ILE A 216 4.41 5.81 -7.13
C ILE A 216 4.11 4.32 -7.00
N ALA A 217 2.99 3.98 -6.35
CA ALA A 217 2.43 2.64 -6.30
C ALA A 217 2.52 1.88 -7.64
N PRO A 218 2.14 2.44 -8.82
CA PRO A 218 2.23 1.68 -10.07
C PRO A 218 3.68 1.32 -10.46
N VAL A 219 4.65 2.20 -10.23
CA VAL A 219 6.07 1.95 -10.54
C VAL A 219 6.63 0.87 -9.64
N CYS A 220 6.40 0.97 -8.33
CA CYS A 220 6.84 -0.04 -7.37
C CYS A 220 6.20 -1.40 -7.65
N LEU A 221 4.90 -1.45 -7.94
CA LEU A 221 4.20 -2.71 -8.22
C LEU A 221 4.68 -3.35 -9.52
N ASN A 222 4.97 -2.57 -10.56
CA ASN A 222 5.60 -3.10 -11.78
C ASN A 222 6.99 -3.66 -11.50
N GLY A 223 7.78 -3.00 -10.64
CA GLY A 223 9.06 -3.52 -10.16
C GLY A 223 8.91 -4.84 -9.40
N LEU A 224 8.00 -4.91 -8.41
CA LEU A 224 7.74 -6.13 -7.66
C LEU A 224 7.26 -7.29 -8.55
N VAL A 225 6.44 -7.00 -9.56
CA VAL A 225 5.97 -7.99 -10.54
C VAL A 225 7.11 -8.49 -11.42
N SER A 226 8.09 -7.66 -11.78
CA SER A 226 9.27 -8.13 -12.52
C SER A 226 10.14 -9.07 -11.68
N LEU A 227 10.19 -8.87 -10.35
CA LEU A 227 10.91 -9.77 -9.43
C LEU A 227 10.31 -11.19 -9.39
N LEU A 228 9.06 -11.39 -9.79
CA LEU A 228 8.44 -12.73 -9.87
C LEU A 228 9.09 -13.63 -10.93
N SER A 229 9.82 -13.05 -11.89
CA SER A 229 10.55 -13.81 -12.91
C SER A 229 11.98 -14.17 -12.48
N ASN A 230 12.41 -13.79 -11.26
CA ASN A 230 13.73 -14.13 -10.76
C ASN A 230 13.86 -15.63 -10.44
N ARG A 231 15.09 -16.13 -10.50
CA ARG A 231 15.40 -17.54 -10.21
C ARG A 231 15.38 -17.88 -8.71
N ASN A 232 15.58 -16.89 -7.86
CA ASN A 232 15.65 -17.10 -6.41
C ASN A 232 14.24 -17.15 -5.82
N GLU A 233 13.86 -18.34 -5.32
CA GLU A 233 12.52 -18.59 -4.78
C GLU A 233 12.19 -17.75 -3.55
N THR A 234 13.19 -17.39 -2.73
CA THR A 234 12.97 -16.56 -1.53
C THR A 234 12.56 -15.13 -1.91
N ILE A 235 13.24 -14.54 -2.91
CA ILE A 235 12.90 -13.22 -3.47
C ILE A 235 11.49 -13.21 -4.06
N VAL A 236 11.15 -14.28 -4.77
CA VAL A 236 9.81 -14.46 -5.36
C VAL A 236 8.76 -14.57 -4.26
N ALA A 237 9.01 -15.37 -3.21
CA ALA A 237 8.11 -15.51 -2.07
C ALA A 237 7.87 -14.18 -1.35
N GLN A 238 8.92 -13.40 -1.09
CA GLN A 238 8.79 -12.09 -0.46
C GLN A 238 8.01 -11.10 -1.34
N SER A 239 8.33 -11.05 -2.63
CA SER A 239 7.62 -10.20 -3.58
C SER A 239 6.13 -10.54 -3.63
N ILE A 240 5.77 -11.83 -3.56
CA ILE A 240 4.37 -12.30 -3.50
C ILE A 240 3.66 -11.79 -2.25
N VAL A 241 4.27 -11.92 -1.07
CA VAL A 241 3.66 -11.49 0.19
C VAL A 241 3.36 -9.99 0.15
N VAL A 242 4.34 -9.20 -0.31
CA VAL A 242 4.18 -7.75 -0.46
C VAL A 242 3.10 -7.43 -1.49
N ILE A 243 3.14 -8.02 -2.69
CA ILE A 243 2.13 -7.83 -3.74
C ILE A 243 0.72 -8.14 -3.22
N ARG A 244 0.53 -9.26 -2.51
CA ARG A 244 -0.78 -9.63 -1.96
C ARG A 244 -1.28 -8.58 -0.97
N THR A 245 -0.44 -8.18 -0.01
CA THR A 245 -0.78 -7.19 1.00
C THR A 245 -1.11 -5.84 0.38
N GLN A 246 -0.33 -5.42 -0.62
CA GLN A 246 -0.49 -4.17 -1.35
C GLN A 246 -1.78 -4.07 -2.16
N ILE A 247 -2.13 -5.16 -2.85
CA ILE A 247 -3.19 -5.14 -3.87
C ILE A 247 -4.59 -5.20 -3.23
N ILE A 248 -4.73 -5.78 -2.03
CA ILE A 248 -6.04 -5.95 -1.37
C ILE A 248 -6.73 -4.61 -1.06
N ASN A 249 -5.95 -3.55 -0.77
CA ASN A 249 -6.47 -2.27 -0.26
C ASN A 249 -6.42 -1.10 -1.27
N LYS A 250 -6.11 -1.34 -2.56
CA LYS A 250 -5.81 -0.27 -3.55
C LYS A 250 -6.85 -0.09 -4.66
N ASP A 251 -6.73 1.06 -5.36
CA ASP A 251 -7.60 1.51 -6.45
C ASP A 251 -7.68 0.54 -7.65
N GLN A 252 -8.86 0.44 -8.26
CA GLN A 252 -9.17 -0.50 -9.35
C GLN A 252 -8.34 -0.28 -10.63
N SER A 253 -7.86 0.94 -10.87
CA SER A 253 -7.05 1.30 -12.05
C SER A 253 -5.67 0.64 -12.01
N ILE A 254 -5.00 0.69 -10.86
CA ILE A 254 -3.68 0.10 -10.62
C ILE A 254 -3.75 -1.43 -10.78
N ILE A 255 -4.81 -2.05 -10.24
CA ILE A 255 -5.07 -3.49 -10.36
C ILE A 255 -5.18 -3.90 -11.82
N SER A 256 -5.88 -3.13 -12.65
CA SER A 256 -6.04 -3.41 -14.09
C SER A 256 -4.70 -3.48 -14.82
N MET A 257 -3.79 -2.54 -14.54
CA MET A 257 -2.45 -2.53 -15.14
C MET A 257 -1.63 -3.75 -14.73
N ILE A 258 -1.65 -4.07 -13.43
CA ILE A 258 -0.90 -5.19 -12.85
C ILE A 258 -1.38 -6.52 -13.42
N VAL A 259 -2.70 -6.74 -13.48
CA VAL A 259 -3.27 -7.99 -14.01
C VAL A 259 -2.83 -8.21 -15.46
N LYS A 260 -2.83 -7.16 -16.30
CA LYS A 260 -2.34 -7.27 -17.68
C LYS A 260 -0.87 -7.69 -17.74
N GLN A 261 -0.02 -7.11 -16.88
CA GLN A 261 1.41 -7.40 -16.84
C GLN A 261 1.67 -8.82 -16.32
N ILE A 262 1.02 -9.20 -15.23
CA ILE A 262 1.16 -10.51 -14.59
C ILE A 262 0.72 -11.64 -15.55
N VAL A 263 -0.40 -11.48 -16.27
CA VAL A 263 -0.87 -12.49 -17.22
C VAL A 263 0.11 -12.70 -18.36
N ARG A 264 0.80 -11.64 -18.83
CA ARG A 264 1.88 -11.76 -19.82
C ARG A 264 3.08 -12.54 -19.30
N LEU A 265 3.40 -12.42 -18.01
CA LEU A 265 4.55 -13.08 -17.39
C LEU A 265 4.26 -14.53 -16.95
N MET A 266 3.00 -14.91 -16.79
CA MET A 266 2.61 -16.26 -16.34
C MET A 266 3.17 -17.39 -17.21
N GLY A 267 3.35 -17.18 -18.51
CA GLY A 267 3.98 -18.18 -19.40
C GLY A 267 5.49 -18.34 -19.21
N LYS A 268 6.15 -17.40 -18.53
CA LYS A 268 7.62 -17.40 -18.30
C LYS A 268 8.00 -17.87 -16.90
N ILE A 269 7.09 -17.75 -15.93
CA ILE A 269 7.36 -18.04 -14.52
C ILE A 269 7.19 -19.54 -14.27
N SER A 270 8.27 -20.21 -13.87
CA SER A 270 8.25 -21.64 -13.51
C SER A 270 7.80 -21.88 -12.06
N THR A 271 8.15 -20.95 -11.15
CA THR A 271 7.96 -21.14 -9.70
C THR A 271 6.48 -21.33 -9.32
N PRO A 272 6.11 -22.44 -8.67
CA PRO A 272 4.71 -22.79 -8.44
C PRO A 272 3.99 -21.80 -7.52
N GLN A 273 4.68 -21.25 -6.52
CA GLN A 273 4.11 -20.27 -5.59
C GLN A 273 3.74 -18.95 -6.28
N ALA A 274 4.55 -18.50 -7.23
CA ALA A 274 4.27 -17.33 -8.04
C ALA A 274 3.06 -17.57 -8.95
N ARG A 275 3.03 -18.70 -9.66
CA ARG A 275 1.90 -19.07 -10.53
C ARG A 275 0.59 -19.15 -9.75
N ALA A 276 0.59 -19.78 -8.57
CA ALA A 276 -0.57 -19.84 -7.70
C ALA A 276 -1.05 -18.44 -7.26
N THR A 277 -0.12 -17.54 -6.93
CA THR A 277 -0.45 -16.14 -6.55
C THR A 277 -1.08 -15.38 -7.72
N ILE A 278 -0.53 -15.55 -8.92
CA ILE A 278 -1.07 -14.92 -10.14
C ILE A 278 -2.51 -15.35 -10.38
N ILE A 279 -2.78 -16.65 -10.35
CA ILE A 279 -4.13 -17.20 -10.50
C ILE A 279 -5.04 -16.68 -9.39
N TRP A 280 -4.54 -16.62 -8.16
CA TRP A 280 -5.30 -16.08 -7.04
C TRP A 280 -5.67 -14.61 -7.24
N ILE A 281 -4.74 -13.75 -7.68
CA ILE A 281 -5.02 -12.33 -7.96
C ILE A 281 -6.14 -12.23 -9.02
N VAL A 282 -6.02 -12.95 -10.13
CA VAL A 282 -7.04 -12.95 -11.18
C VAL A 282 -8.39 -13.42 -10.65
N ALA A 283 -8.41 -14.46 -9.82
CA ALA A 283 -9.61 -14.99 -9.19
C ALA A 283 -10.22 -13.99 -8.19
N GLU A 284 -9.41 -13.26 -7.43
CA GLU A 284 -9.87 -12.27 -6.46
C GLU A 284 -10.44 -11.01 -7.11
N PHE A 285 -9.94 -10.60 -8.27
CA PHE A 285 -10.41 -9.39 -8.95
C PHE A 285 -11.40 -9.64 -10.08
N CYS A 286 -11.80 -10.88 -10.34
CA CYS A 286 -12.75 -11.20 -11.41
C CYS A 286 -14.12 -10.53 -11.24
N HIS A 287 -14.59 -10.33 -10.01
CA HIS A 287 -15.86 -9.63 -9.75
C HIS A 287 -15.71 -8.11 -9.79
N ARG A 288 -14.59 -7.57 -9.28
CA ARG A 288 -14.37 -6.12 -9.14
C ARG A 288 -13.85 -5.42 -10.40
N ASN A 289 -13.18 -6.15 -11.29
CA ASN A 289 -12.44 -5.55 -12.40
C ASN A 289 -12.79 -6.17 -13.76
N ARG A 290 -13.35 -5.35 -14.67
CA ARG A 290 -13.72 -5.77 -16.04
C ARG A 290 -12.54 -6.34 -16.83
N HIS A 291 -11.32 -5.82 -16.65
CA HIS A 291 -10.15 -6.33 -17.37
C HIS A 291 -9.70 -7.71 -16.83
N ALA A 292 -9.71 -7.90 -15.51
CA ALA A 292 -9.39 -9.21 -14.93
C ALA A 292 -10.41 -10.27 -15.37
N ARG A 293 -11.68 -9.90 -15.38
CA ARG A 293 -12.79 -10.73 -15.85
C ARG A 293 -12.62 -11.18 -17.31
N ARG A 294 -12.20 -10.27 -18.20
CA ARG A 294 -11.94 -10.59 -19.62
C ARG A 294 -10.71 -11.49 -19.82
N LEU A 295 -9.69 -11.36 -18.96
CA LEU A 295 -8.45 -12.13 -19.06
C LEU A 295 -8.53 -13.51 -18.38
N ALA A 296 -9.41 -13.67 -17.39
CA ALA A 296 -9.55 -14.89 -16.60
C ALA A 296 -9.78 -16.17 -17.42
N PRO A 297 -10.63 -16.21 -18.46
CA PRO A 297 -10.79 -17.40 -19.31
C PRO A 297 -9.47 -17.83 -19.99
N ASN A 298 -8.66 -16.88 -20.44
CA ASN A 298 -7.37 -17.16 -21.09
C ASN A 298 -6.36 -17.73 -20.09
N VAL A 299 -6.34 -17.19 -18.86
CA VAL A 299 -5.53 -17.74 -17.76
C VAL A 299 -5.93 -19.19 -17.47
N LEU A 300 -7.24 -19.43 -17.36
CA LEU A 300 -7.78 -20.75 -17.08
C LEU A 300 -7.46 -21.75 -18.20
N LEU A 301 -7.54 -21.31 -19.46
CA LEU A 301 -7.19 -22.11 -20.63
C LEU A 301 -5.70 -22.48 -20.66
N GLN A 302 -4.81 -21.55 -20.33
CA GLN A 302 -3.38 -21.82 -20.27
C GLN A 302 -3.06 -22.89 -19.22
N ILE A 303 -3.67 -22.81 -18.04
CA ILE A 303 -3.49 -23.80 -16.97
C ILE A 303 -4.13 -25.15 -17.33
N ALA A 304 -5.28 -25.16 -18.01
CA ALA A 304 -5.94 -26.40 -18.43
C ALA A 304 -5.06 -27.27 -19.34
N LYS A 305 -4.19 -26.66 -20.17
CA LYS A 305 -3.27 -27.37 -21.05
C LYS A 305 -2.16 -28.10 -20.29
N SER A 306 -1.63 -27.50 -19.22
CA SER A 306 -0.52 -28.06 -18.44
C SER A 306 -0.93 -28.68 -17.10
N PHE A 307 -2.23 -28.71 -16.77
CA PHE A 307 -2.78 -29.03 -15.45
C PHE A 307 -2.15 -30.25 -14.75
N CYS A 308 -1.93 -31.35 -15.49
CA CYS A 308 -1.36 -32.59 -14.95
C CYS A 308 0.09 -32.44 -14.47
N HIS A 309 0.85 -31.52 -15.06
CA HIS A 309 2.27 -31.28 -14.74
C HIS A 309 2.47 -30.12 -13.76
N GLU A 310 1.39 -29.44 -13.38
CA GLU A 310 1.45 -28.33 -12.42
C GLU A 310 1.57 -28.82 -10.98
N HIS A 311 2.09 -27.96 -10.11
CA HIS A 311 2.14 -28.21 -8.68
C HIS A 311 0.75 -28.07 -8.03
N ASP A 312 0.49 -28.79 -6.94
CA ASP A 312 -0.83 -28.86 -6.31
C ASP A 312 -1.38 -27.49 -5.86
N LEU A 313 -0.51 -26.61 -5.37
CA LEU A 313 -0.85 -25.22 -5.04
C LEU A 313 -1.48 -24.48 -6.23
N VAL A 314 -0.95 -24.68 -7.44
CA VAL A 314 -1.44 -24.06 -8.68
C VAL A 314 -2.80 -24.66 -9.06
N LYS A 315 -2.94 -25.99 -8.96
CA LYS A 315 -4.20 -26.70 -9.23
C LYS A 315 -5.34 -26.22 -8.30
N LEU A 316 -5.05 -26.07 -7.00
CA LEU A 316 -6.03 -25.57 -6.03
C LEU A 316 -6.48 -24.14 -6.35
N GLN A 317 -5.57 -23.25 -6.77
CA GLN A 317 -5.96 -21.91 -7.18
C GLN A 317 -6.69 -21.89 -8.52
N ALA A 318 -6.35 -22.79 -9.46
CA ALA A 318 -7.06 -22.94 -10.73
C ALA A 318 -8.51 -23.37 -10.53
N LEU A 319 -8.77 -24.30 -9.60
CA LEU A 319 -10.12 -24.70 -9.20
C LEU A 319 -10.90 -23.53 -8.57
N ASN A 320 -10.23 -22.71 -7.75
CA ASN A 320 -10.84 -21.52 -7.17
C ASN A 320 -11.20 -20.49 -8.25
N LEU A 321 -10.30 -20.24 -9.20
CA LEU A 321 -10.57 -19.39 -10.35
C LEU A 321 -11.76 -19.92 -11.16
N ALA A 322 -11.79 -21.21 -11.47
CA ALA A 322 -12.89 -21.84 -12.21
C ALA A 322 -14.24 -21.65 -11.49
N ALA A 323 -14.29 -21.86 -10.17
CA ALA A 323 -15.50 -21.69 -9.38
C ALA A 323 -15.97 -20.23 -9.29
N LYS A 324 -15.05 -19.27 -9.13
CA LYS A 324 -15.41 -17.84 -9.14
C LYS A 324 -15.84 -17.37 -10.53
N LEU A 325 -15.22 -17.90 -11.58
CA LEU A 325 -15.53 -17.57 -12.97
C LEU A 325 -16.91 -18.12 -13.38
N SER A 326 -17.28 -19.32 -12.91
CA SER A 326 -18.63 -19.85 -13.14
C SER A 326 -19.71 -18.97 -12.52
N ILE A 327 -19.44 -18.31 -11.40
CA ILE A 327 -20.45 -17.45 -10.74
C ILE A 327 -20.49 -16.06 -11.41
N THR A 328 -19.33 -15.48 -11.67
CA THR A 328 -19.23 -14.09 -12.15
C THR A 328 -19.54 -13.91 -13.63
N MET A 329 -19.29 -14.91 -14.47
CA MET A 329 -19.52 -14.79 -15.93
C MET A 329 -20.83 -15.41 -16.40
N ILE A 330 -21.34 -16.41 -15.67
CA ILE A 330 -22.55 -17.15 -16.10
C ILE A 330 -23.81 -16.45 -15.61
N ASP A 331 -23.78 -15.78 -14.46
CA ASP A 331 -24.96 -15.12 -13.87
C ASP A 331 -25.09 -13.62 -14.20
N ASP A 332 -24.06 -12.97 -14.75
CA ASP A 332 -24.20 -11.57 -15.17
C ASP A 332 -25.12 -11.54 -16.40
N ASN A 333 -26.42 -11.34 -16.16
CA ASN A 333 -27.38 -11.00 -17.20
C ASN A 333 -26.88 -9.72 -17.88
N PRO A 334 -26.83 -9.65 -19.22
CA PRO A 334 -26.61 -8.40 -19.91
C PRO A 334 -27.88 -7.57 -19.75
N ASP A 335 -28.03 -6.89 -18.63
CA ASP A 335 -29.06 -5.88 -18.47
C ASP A 335 -28.73 -4.73 -19.42
N GLY A 336 -29.44 -4.70 -20.54
CA GLY A 336 -29.53 -3.56 -21.45
C GLY A 336 -28.31 -3.30 -22.32
N ASP A 337 -28.39 -3.74 -23.58
CA ASP A 337 -28.04 -3.00 -24.81
C ASP A 337 -27.21 -3.82 -25.82
N GLY A 338 -27.75 -3.98 -27.04
CA GLY A 338 -26.98 -4.36 -28.24
C GLY A 338 -27.26 -5.72 -28.92
N GLY A 339 -28.44 -5.87 -29.52
CA GLY A 339 -28.73 -6.47 -30.85
C GLY A 339 -27.99 -7.71 -31.37
N ASP A 340 -26.69 -7.65 -31.66
CA ASP A 340 -26.00 -8.64 -32.51
C ASP A 340 -24.82 -9.37 -31.82
N ASN A 341 -24.47 -9.01 -30.58
CA ASN A 341 -23.33 -9.59 -29.84
C ASN A 341 -23.72 -10.77 -28.92
N LEU A 342 -25.00 -11.13 -28.87
CA LEU A 342 -25.53 -12.13 -27.92
C LEU A 342 -25.13 -13.56 -28.31
N GLU A 343 -25.12 -13.91 -29.59
CA GLU A 343 -24.75 -15.25 -30.05
C GLU A 343 -23.27 -15.56 -29.83
N THR A 344 -22.37 -14.62 -30.19
CA THR A 344 -20.92 -14.78 -29.95
C THR A 344 -20.61 -14.87 -28.46
N LEU A 345 -21.30 -14.07 -27.63
CA LEU A 345 -21.17 -14.13 -26.17
C LEU A 345 -21.71 -15.44 -25.58
N ASN A 346 -22.78 -16.00 -26.15
CA ASN A 346 -23.34 -17.29 -25.75
C ASN A 346 -22.41 -18.45 -26.11
N ILE A 347 -21.79 -18.43 -27.29
CA ILE A 347 -20.78 -19.41 -27.71
C ILE A 347 -19.57 -19.36 -26.76
N ASP A 348 -19.10 -18.17 -26.39
CA ASP A 348 -17.99 -18.02 -25.46
C ASP A 348 -18.35 -18.46 -24.03
N ARG A 349 -19.60 -18.25 -23.59
CA ARG A 349 -20.11 -18.79 -22.31
C ARG A 349 -20.18 -20.31 -22.30
N GLU A 350 -20.60 -20.92 -23.40
CA GLU A 350 -20.69 -22.38 -23.52
C GLU A 350 -19.31 -23.05 -23.61
N ARG A 351 -18.38 -22.43 -24.34
CA ARG A 351 -16.95 -22.80 -24.32
C ARG A 351 -16.36 -22.68 -22.92
N LEU A 352 -16.70 -21.62 -22.19
CA LEU A 352 -16.25 -21.42 -20.82
C LEU A 352 -16.82 -22.47 -19.86
N ARG A 353 -18.12 -22.81 -19.97
CA ARG A 353 -18.73 -23.90 -19.21
C ARG A 353 -18.05 -25.24 -19.49
N SER A 354 -17.75 -25.52 -20.75
CA SER A 354 -17.03 -26.71 -21.17
C SER A 354 -15.61 -26.76 -20.58
N LEU A 355 -14.89 -25.62 -20.59
CA LEU A 355 -13.57 -25.48 -19.99
C LEU A 355 -13.59 -25.69 -18.46
N ILE A 356 -14.56 -25.09 -17.77
CA ILE A 356 -14.72 -25.25 -16.32
C ILE A 356 -15.03 -26.72 -15.98
N SER A 357 -15.96 -27.34 -16.71
CA SER A 357 -16.29 -28.76 -16.57
C SER A 357 -15.06 -29.65 -16.82
N TYR A 358 -14.27 -29.35 -17.84
CA TYR A 358 -13.02 -30.05 -18.14
C TYR A 358 -12.03 -30.00 -16.97
N ILE A 359 -11.79 -28.82 -16.38
CA ILE A 359 -10.87 -28.68 -15.24
C ILE A 359 -11.36 -29.43 -14.00
N PHE A 360 -12.67 -29.38 -13.71
CA PHE A 360 -13.23 -30.17 -12.61
C PHE A 360 -13.13 -31.68 -12.86
N ASN A 361 -13.26 -32.12 -14.11
CA ASN A 361 -13.07 -33.52 -14.48
C ASN A 361 -11.60 -33.94 -14.36
N LEU A 362 -10.64 -33.09 -14.76
CA LEU A 362 -9.22 -33.34 -14.52
C LEU A 362 -8.91 -33.46 -13.02
N ALA A 363 -9.39 -32.52 -12.22
CA ALA A 363 -9.19 -32.54 -10.77
C ALA A 363 -9.81 -33.75 -10.08
N LYS A 364 -10.88 -34.33 -10.63
CA LYS A 364 -11.51 -35.55 -10.09
C LYS A 364 -10.56 -36.75 -10.11
N TYR A 365 -9.69 -36.83 -11.11
CA TYR A 365 -8.76 -37.94 -11.32
C TYR A 365 -7.32 -37.59 -10.93
N ASP A 366 -7.10 -36.49 -10.20
CA ASP A 366 -5.77 -36.09 -9.75
C ASP A 366 -5.23 -37.08 -8.68
N LEU A 367 -3.90 -37.13 -8.58
CA LEU A 367 -3.20 -37.96 -7.60
C LEU A 367 -3.36 -37.41 -6.18
N ASN A 368 -3.40 -36.09 -6.01
CA ASN A 368 -3.51 -35.46 -4.70
C ASN A 368 -4.97 -35.49 -4.19
N TYR A 369 -5.15 -36.01 -2.97
CA TYR A 369 -6.44 -36.07 -2.27
C TYR A 369 -7.07 -34.69 -2.07
N ASP A 370 -6.29 -33.69 -1.67
CA ASP A 370 -6.77 -32.33 -1.40
C ASP A 370 -7.36 -31.68 -2.66
N VAL A 371 -6.71 -31.88 -3.80
CA VAL A 371 -7.18 -31.36 -5.11
C VAL A 371 -8.51 -32.02 -5.49
N ARG A 372 -8.64 -33.33 -5.29
CA ARG A 372 -9.89 -34.08 -5.57
C ARG A 372 -11.04 -33.62 -4.68
N ASP A 373 -10.80 -33.52 -3.38
CA ASP A 373 -11.85 -33.18 -2.42
C ASP A 373 -12.26 -31.72 -2.58
N ARG A 374 -11.31 -30.82 -2.82
CA ARG A 374 -11.62 -29.42 -3.15
C ARG A 374 -12.39 -29.31 -4.46
N GLY A 375 -12.03 -30.09 -5.48
CA GLY A 375 -12.74 -30.15 -6.76
C GLY A 375 -14.18 -30.62 -6.60
N ARG A 376 -14.42 -31.68 -5.82
CA ARG A 376 -15.78 -32.17 -5.50
C ARG A 376 -16.59 -31.13 -4.74
N PHE A 377 -16.01 -30.54 -3.70
CA PHE A 377 -16.67 -29.52 -2.90
C PHE A 377 -17.11 -28.32 -3.75
N LEU A 378 -16.19 -27.76 -4.54
CA LEU A 378 -16.48 -26.61 -5.40
C LEU A 378 -17.51 -26.94 -6.49
N LYS A 379 -17.45 -28.14 -7.09
CA LYS A 379 -18.43 -28.57 -8.09
C LYS A 379 -19.85 -28.66 -7.53
N HIS A 380 -20.02 -29.17 -6.31
CA HIS A 380 -21.33 -29.21 -5.66
C HIS A 380 -21.78 -27.82 -5.21
N LEU A 381 -20.84 -26.98 -4.74
CA LEU A 381 -21.13 -25.62 -4.31
C LEU A 381 -21.71 -24.77 -5.46
N ILE A 382 -21.17 -24.90 -6.68
CA ILE A 382 -21.64 -24.15 -7.86
C ILE A 382 -23.11 -24.46 -8.21
N ASN A 383 -23.65 -25.62 -7.83
CA ASN A 383 -25.06 -25.95 -8.07
C ASN A 383 -26.03 -25.07 -7.27
N ASP A 384 -25.58 -24.48 -6.16
CA ASP A 384 -26.34 -23.47 -5.41
C ASP A 384 -25.66 -22.09 -5.54
N PRO A 385 -26.05 -21.28 -6.55
CA PRO A 385 -25.36 -20.02 -6.85
C PRO A 385 -25.49 -18.99 -5.73
N LYS A 386 -26.55 -19.03 -4.92
CA LYS A 386 -26.75 -18.08 -3.80
C LYS A 386 -25.75 -18.35 -2.68
N LEU A 387 -25.61 -19.62 -2.28
CA LEU A 387 -24.63 -20.06 -1.29
C LEU A 387 -23.19 -19.86 -1.82
N ALA A 388 -22.95 -20.22 -3.09
CA ALA A 388 -21.65 -20.10 -3.73
C ALA A 388 -21.16 -18.66 -3.78
N ARG A 389 -22.03 -17.70 -4.15
CA ARG A 389 -21.72 -16.27 -4.12
C ARG A 389 -21.28 -15.82 -2.73
N ARG A 390 -22.02 -16.22 -1.70
CA ARG A 390 -21.73 -15.82 -0.32
C ARG A 390 -20.39 -16.37 0.16
N ILE A 391 -20.08 -17.63 -0.13
CA ILE A 391 -18.86 -18.29 0.35
C ILE A 391 -17.62 -17.90 -0.47
N LEU A 392 -17.74 -17.82 -1.80
CA LEU A 392 -16.58 -17.62 -2.68
C LEU A 392 -16.22 -16.15 -2.92
N LEU A 393 -17.19 -15.24 -2.84
CA LEU A 393 -16.97 -13.80 -3.03
C LEU A 393 -16.78 -13.05 -1.71
N MET A 394 -16.85 -13.74 -0.57
CA MET A 394 -16.56 -13.14 0.72
C MET A 394 -15.12 -12.60 0.74
N PRO A 395 -14.91 -11.34 1.17
CA PRO A 395 -13.57 -10.82 1.35
C PRO A 395 -12.87 -11.69 2.38
N LYS A 396 -11.75 -12.31 1.98
CA LYS A 396 -10.94 -13.10 2.91
C LYS A 396 -10.44 -12.17 4.02
N GLN A 397 -10.57 -12.59 5.27
CA GLN A 397 -9.98 -11.87 6.39
C GLN A 397 -8.48 -11.73 6.16
N GLN A 398 -7.95 -10.53 6.36
CA GLN A 398 -6.52 -10.28 6.31
C GLN A 398 -5.88 -11.09 7.45
N PRO A 399 -4.76 -11.81 7.21
CA PRO A 399 -3.95 -12.25 8.32
C PRO A 399 -3.51 -10.99 9.08
N ASN A 400 -3.93 -10.88 10.34
CA ASN A 400 -3.44 -9.83 11.25
C ASN A 400 -1.93 -9.96 11.45
#